data_AF-A0A6C0DJ27-F1
#
_entry.id   AF-A0A6C0DJ27-F1
#
_cell.length_a   1.000
_cell.length_b   1.000
_cell.length_c   1.000
_cell.angle_alpha   90.00
_cell.angle_beta   90.00
_cell.angle_gamma   90.00
#
_symmetry.space_group_name_H-M   'P 1'
#
loop_
_entity.id
_entity.type
_entity.pdbx_description
1 polymer ?
#
loop_
_entity_poly.entity_id
_entity_poly.type
_entity_poly.pdbx_seq_one_letter_code
_entity_poly.pdbx_strand_id
1 'polypeptide(L)'
;MSEEIIFPIGRFMKDLLKVIKDRDNVVLLKQKQVLQWVFGDMSFLPNKTKNDEDEWGRKMLKLKRPDLKLDGQWTNKFGEHIVEELYEILGKNPKTPKKMKHFMPDLDTDEYIIEVKTQTYYTTGTAGEKILGTAFKYREVPDLYKKPLQIICIGGAEKICKENYGILSKEKDKNALIILETYKNMGIEYIGITSIFKSVIKKLNEKQFK
;
A
#
# COMPACT_ATOMS: atom_id res chain seq x y z
N MET A 1 14.25 23.96 -2.39
CA MET A 1 12.91 23.89 -1.79
C MET A 1 11.97 23.36 -2.86
N SER A 2 11.58 22.09 -2.79
CA SER A 2 10.68 21.50 -3.78
C SER A 2 9.26 21.99 -3.51
N GLU A 3 8.60 22.47 -4.56
CA GLU A 3 7.14 22.55 -4.62
C GLU A 3 6.57 21.15 -4.43
N GLU A 4 6.40 20.74 -3.17
CA GLU A 4 5.37 19.78 -2.86
C GLU A 4 4.08 20.44 -3.27
N ILE A 5 3.52 19.97 -4.39
CA ILE A 5 2.12 20.16 -4.72
C ILE A 5 1.36 19.91 -3.43
N ILE A 6 0.87 20.98 -2.79
CA ILE A 6 -0.14 20.94 -1.74
C ILE A 6 -1.37 20.41 -2.46
N PHE A 7 -1.37 19.10 -2.65
CA PHE A 7 -2.46 18.39 -3.24
C PHE A 7 -3.64 18.67 -2.31
N PRO A 8 -4.80 19.14 -2.80
CA PRO A 8 -5.95 19.36 -1.94
C PRO A 8 -6.50 17.99 -1.55
N ILE A 9 -5.82 17.33 -0.60
CA ILE A 9 -6.19 16.05 0.01
C ILE A 9 -7.67 16.11 0.41
N GLY A 10 -8.12 17.27 0.90
CA GLY A 10 -9.52 17.53 1.22
C GLY A 10 -10.51 17.41 0.05
N ARG A 11 -10.16 17.81 -1.18
CA ARG A 11 -11.04 17.63 -2.36
C ARG A 11 -11.04 16.18 -2.82
N PHE A 12 -9.87 15.56 -2.92
CA PHE A 12 -9.76 14.14 -3.27
C PHE A 12 -10.52 13.24 -2.30
N MET A 13 -10.34 13.42 -1.00
CA MET A 13 -11.03 12.60 0.01
C MET A 13 -12.54 12.70 -0.19
N LYS A 14 -13.07 13.89 -0.47
CA LYS A 14 -14.51 14.07 -0.76
C LYS A 14 -14.95 13.29 -2.01
N ASP A 15 -14.20 13.39 -3.11
CA ASP A 15 -14.53 12.72 -4.37
C ASP A 15 -14.42 11.19 -4.24
N LEU A 16 -13.36 10.69 -3.61
CA LEU A 16 -13.21 9.27 -3.33
C LEU A 16 -14.34 8.76 -2.44
N LEU A 17 -14.61 9.43 -1.32
CA LEU A 17 -15.69 9.06 -0.40
C LEU A 17 -17.05 9.04 -1.11
N LYS A 18 -17.33 9.99 -2.01
CA LYS A 18 -18.56 10.01 -2.82
C LYS A 18 -18.70 8.77 -3.71
N VAL A 19 -17.60 8.26 -4.26
CA VAL A 19 -17.59 7.07 -5.14
C VAL A 19 -17.71 5.76 -4.36
N ILE A 20 -17.19 5.72 -3.14
CA ILE A 20 -17.16 4.48 -2.34
C ILE A 20 -18.26 4.42 -1.28
N LYS A 21 -19.03 5.50 -1.06
CA LYS A 21 -20.02 5.60 0.04
C LYS A 21 -20.99 4.41 0.08
N ASP A 22 -21.49 3.98 -1.09
CA ASP A 22 -22.51 2.94 -1.23
C ASP A 22 -21.89 1.55 -1.49
N ARG A 23 -20.56 1.41 -1.40
CA ARG A 23 -19.88 0.13 -1.59
C ARG A 23 -19.73 -0.59 -0.26
N ASP A 24 -20.52 -1.64 -0.03
CA ASP A 24 -20.53 -2.36 1.25
C ASP A 24 -19.22 -3.11 1.52
N ASN A 25 -18.51 -3.53 0.48
CA ASN A 25 -17.21 -4.19 0.59
C ASN A 25 -16.06 -3.25 1.00
N VAL A 26 -16.27 -1.93 0.92
CA VAL A 26 -15.27 -0.92 1.30
C VAL A 26 -15.55 -0.41 2.71
N VAL A 27 -14.64 -0.67 3.65
CA VAL A 27 -14.79 -0.31 5.06
C VAL A 27 -13.68 0.61 5.53
N LEU A 28 -12.41 0.23 5.25
CA LEU A 28 -11.24 0.98 5.72
C LEU A 28 -11.08 2.28 4.95
N LEU A 29 -11.23 2.27 3.63
CA LEU A 29 -11.05 3.46 2.81
C LEU A 29 -12.16 4.51 2.99
N LYS A 30 -13.28 4.15 3.64
CA LYS A 30 -14.31 5.11 4.10
C LYS A 30 -13.85 5.93 5.32
N GLN A 31 -12.85 5.46 6.05
CA GLN A 31 -12.38 6.14 7.25
C GLN A 31 -11.39 7.25 6.87
N LYS A 32 -11.76 8.51 7.18
CA LYS A 32 -10.89 9.67 6.93
C LYS A 32 -9.48 9.48 7.48
N GLN A 33 -9.35 8.93 8.69
CA GLN A 33 -8.08 8.71 9.36
C GLN A 33 -7.20 7.68 8.63
N VAL A 34 -7.78 6.67 7.98
CA VAL A 34 -7.03 5.69 7.18
C VAL A 34 -6.41 6.36 5.97
N LEU A 35 -7.17 7.22 5.29
CA LEU A 35 -6.64 8.01 4.19
C LEU A 35 -5.57 9.00 4.67
N GLN A 36 -5.78 9.72 5.77
CA GLN A 36 -4.75 10.58 6.36
C GLN A 36 -3.46 9.78 6.63
N TRP A 37 -3.61 8.60 7.23
CA TRP A 37 -2.50 7.72 7.55
C TRP A 37 -1.71 7.27 6.31
N VAL A 38 -2.40 6.80 5.27
CA VAL A 38 -1.78 6.41 3.98
C VAL A 38 -0.95 7.54 3.38
N PHE A 39 -1.38 8.79 3.53
CA PHE A 39 -0.68 9.97 3.01
C PHE A 39 0.33 10.59 4.00
N GLY A 40 0.61 9.94 5.14
CA GLY A 40 1.59 10.42 6.12
C GLY A 40 1.09 11.52 7.05
N ASP A 41 -0.21 11.80 7.06
CA ASP A 41 -0.82 12.75 8.00
C ASP A 41 -1.20 12.04 9.31
N MET A 42 -0.35 12.19 10.32
CA MET A 42 -0.55 11.66 11.68
C MET A 42 -1.26 12.64 12.62
N SER A 43 -1.88 13.72 12.11
CA SER A 43 -2.51 14.76 12.94
C SER A 43 -3.67 14.27 13.81
N PHE A 44 -4.28 13.14 13.46
CA PHE A 44 -5.37 12.54 14.22
C PHE A 44 -4.89 11.71 15.43
N LEU A 45 -3.59 11.44 15.55
CA LEU A 45 -3.02 10.75 16.69
C LEU A 45 -2.75 11.74 17.84
N PRO A 46 -3.19 11.46 19.08
CA PRO A 46 -3.09 12.41 20.19
C PRO A 46 -1.66 12.83 20.52
N ASN A 47 -0.76 11.87 20.71
CA ASN A 47 0.63 12.12 21.12
C ASN A 47 1.64 11.77 20.02
N LYS A 48 1.18 11.32 18.85
CA LYS A 48 2.05 10.97 17.71
C LYS A 48 3.14 9.96 18.13
N THR A 49 2.70 8.91 18.83
CA THR A 49 3.56 7.83 19.29
C THR A 49 3.21 6.50 18.60
N LYS A 50 4.14 5.53 18.68
CA LYS A 50 3.88 4.17 18.21
C LYS A 50 2.68 3.52 18.92
N ASN A 51 2.50 3.79 20.21
CA ASN A 51 1.39 3.21 20.97
C ASN A 51 0.04 3.75 20.49
N ASP A 52 -0.06 5.06 20.25
CA ASP A 52 -1.28 5.67 19.70
C ASP A 52 -1.58 5.11 18.30
N GLU A 53 -0.56 4.99 17.45
CA GLU A 53 -0.70 4.44 16.09
C GLU A 53 -1.13 2.97 16.12
N ASP A 54 -0.56 2.17 17.03
CA ASP A 54 -0.94 0.78 17.22
C ASP A 54 -2.38 0.63 17.75
N GLU A 55 -2.79 1.43 18.72
CA GLU A 55 -4.16 1.42 19.25
C GLU A 55 -5.16 1.79 18.15
N TRP A 56 -4.89 2.89 17.44
CA TRP A 56 -5.70 3.34 16.31
C TRP A 56 -5.78 2.27 15.22
N GLY A 57 -4.65 1.71 14.81
CA GLY A 57 -4.57 0.71 13.75
C GLY A 57 -5.37 -0.55 14.08
N ARG A 58 -5.26 -1.04 15.31
CA ARG A 58 -6.07 -2.16 15.81
C ARG A 58 -7.56 -1.83 15.81
N LYS A 59 -7.94 -0.62 16.20
CA LYS A 59 -9.34 -0.16 16.18
C LYS A 59 -9.89 -0.12 14.76
N MET A 60 -9.16 0.44 13.80
CA MET A 60 -9.59 0.48 12.40
C MET A 60 -9.69 -0.92 11.79
N LEU A 61 -8.72 -1.80 12.05
CA LEU A 61 -8.75 -3.17 11.55
C LEU A 61 -9.97 -3.95 12.06
N LYS A 62 -10.37 -3.75 13.33
CA LYS A 62 -11.58 -4.36 13.90
C LYS A 62 -12.87 -3.96 13.17
N LEU A 63 -12.92 -2.81 12.49
CA LEU A 63 -14.08 -2.42 11.69
C LEU A 63 -14.27 -3.37 10.49
N LYS A 64 -13.16 -3.81 9.87
CA LYS A 64 -13.16 -4.73 8.72
C LYS A 64 -13.18 -6.20 9.15
N ARG A 65 -12.47 -6.51 10.24
CA ARG A 65 -12.22 -7.87 10.74
C ARG A 65 -12.48 -7.96 12.24
N PRO A 66 -13.75 -7.89 12.67
CA PRO A 66 -14.11 -8.00 14.08
C PRO A 66 -13.79 -9.38 14.67
N ASP A 67 -13.60 -10.39 13.81
CA ASP A 67 -13.26 -11.78 14.14
C ASP A 67 -11.78 -11.99 14.49
N LEU A 68 -10.88 -11.08 14.08
CA LEU A 68 -9.44 -11.25 14.32
C LEU A 68 -9.06 -10.97 15.78
N LYS A 69 -8.43 -11.95 16.42
CA LYS A 69 -7.68 -11.75 17.66
C LYS A 69 -6.35 -11.09 17.32
N LEU A 70 -6.13 -9.87 17.79
CA LEU A 70 -4.95 -9.09 17.45
C LEU A 70 -3.81 -9.38 18.44
N ASP A 71 -2.97 -10.36 18.12
CA ASP A 71 -1.72 -10.66 18.82
C ASP A 71 -0.52 -10.04 18.07
N GLY A 72 -0.15 -8.83 18.47
CA GLY A 72 1.17 -8.25 18.17
C GLY A 72 1.29 -7.39 16.91
N GLN A 73 0.92 -7.85 15.71
CA GLN A 73 1.23 -7.10 14.46
C GLN A 73 0.02 -6.89 13.52
N TRP A 74 -0.72 -5.81 13.76
CA TRP A 74 -1.92 -5.43 13.00
C TRP A 74 -1.62 -4.97 11.55
N THR A 75 -0.41 -4.48 11.29
CA THR A 75 -0.05 -3.82 10.03
C THR A 75 -0.18 -4.71 8.80
N ASN A 76 0.07 -6.02 8.94
CA ASN A 76 0.04 -6.94 7.80
C ASN A 76 -1.38 -7.01 7.21
N LYS A 77 -2.35 -7.47 8.02
CA LYS A 77 -3.77 -7.55 7.60
C LYS A 77 -4.37 -6.21 7.28
N PHE A 78 -3.95 -5.16 7.98
CA PHE A 78 -4.42 -3.82 7.67
C PHE A 78 -4.00 -3.36 6.27
N GLY A 79 -2.73 -3.54 5.91
CA GLY A 79 -2.24 -3.23 4.57
C GLY A 79 -2.87 -4.06 3.47
N GLU A 80 -2.97 -5.38 3.69
CA GLU A 80 -3.63 -6.31 2.77
C GLU A 80 -5.05 -5.83 2.43
N HIS A 81 -5.86 -5.53 3.45
CA HIS A 81 -7.25 -5.07 3.26
C HIS A 81 -7.36 -3.67 2.62
N ILE A 82 -6.41 -2.76 2.89
CA ILE A 82 -6.36 -1.47 2.19
C ILE A 82 -6.14 -1.67 0.69
N VAL A 83 -5.21 -2.54 0.31
CA VAL A 83 -4.91 -2.83 -1.09
C VAL A 83 -6.05 -3.57 -1.76
N GLU A 84 -6.64 -4.55 -1.08
CA GLU A 84 -7.84 -5.25 -1.53
C GLU A 84 -8.96 -4.24 -1.89
N GLU A 85 -9.37 -3.39 -0.94
CA GLU A 85 -10.42 -2.39 -1.20
C GLU A 85 -10.04 -1.43 -2.34
N LEU A 86 -8.77 -1.02 -2.42
CA LEU A 86 -8.28 -0.13 -3.48
C LEU A 86 -8.37 -0.79 -4.87
N TYR A 87 -8.01 -2.06 -4.97
CA TYR A 87 -8.06 -2.80 -6.23
C TYR A 87 -9.48 -3.19 -6.63
N GLU A 88 -10.39 -3.44 -5.67
CA GLU A 88 -11.82 -3.54 -5.92
C GLU A 88 -12.39 -2.23 -6.51
N ILE A 89 -11.99 -1.07 -5.97
CA ILE A 89 -12.39 0.24 -6.50
C ILE A 89 -11.91 0.42 -7.95
N LEU A 90 -10.71 -0.08 -8.25
CA LEU A 90 -10.12 -0.08 -9.59
C LEU A 90 -10.72 -1.13 -10.54
N GLY A 91 -11.62 -1.99 -10.08
CA GLY A 91 -12.22 -3.05 -10.88
C GLY A 91 -11.25 -4.19 -11.23
N LYS A 92 -10.23 -4.42 -10.40
CA LYS A 92 -9.17 -5.41 -10.61
C LYS A 92 -9.45 -6.79 -9.99
N ASN A 93 -10.61 -6.94 -9.34
CA ASN A 93 -11.10 -8.21 -8.76
C ASN A 93 -10.04 -8.95 -7.89
N PRO A 94 -9.54 -8.31 -6.83
CA PRO A 94 -8.56 -8.95 -5.95
C PRO A 94 -9.16 -10.20 -5.29
N LYS A 95 -8.34 -11.24 -5.18
CA LYS A 95 -8.70 -12.54 -4.59
C LYS A 95 -7.51 -13.15 -3.85
N THR A 96 -7.79 -14.12 -2.99
CA THR A 96 -6.73 -14.90 -2.34
C THR A 96 -5.97 -15.74 -3.40
N PRO A 97 -4.63 -15.65 -3.46
CA PRO A 97 -3.85 -16.44 -4.40
C PRO A 97 -3.89 -17.93 -4.03
N LYS A 98 -3.80 -18.80 -5.04
CA LYS A 98 -3.52 -20.21 -4.82
C LYS A 98 -2.04 -20.37 -4.48
N LYS A 99 -1.71 -21.13 -3.43
CA LYS A 99 -0.32 -21.45 -3.11
C LYS A 99 0.35 -22.19 -4.26
N MET A 100 1.49 -21.69 -4.74
CA MET A 100 2.31 -22.32 -5.78
C MET A 100 3.71 -22.58 -5.24
N LYS A 101 4.13 -23.86 -5.24
CA LYS A 101 5.31 -24.33 -4.50
C LYS A 101 5.24 -23.91 -3.03
N HIS A 102 6.19 -23.10 -2.57
CA HIS A 102 6.26 -22.55 -1.22
C HIS A 102 5.82 -21.07 -1.15
N PHE A 103 5.34 -20.48 -2.26
CA PHE A 103 4.92 -19.09 -2.33
C PHE A 103 3.40 -18.96 -2.22
N MET A 104 2.98 -18.02 -1.37
CA MET A 104 1.61 -17.53 -1.28
C MET A 104 1.70 -16.02 -1.02
N PRO A 105 1.73 -15.21 -2.09
CA PRO A 105 1.65 -13.75 -2.00
C PRO A 105 0.36 -13.30 -1.31
N ASP A 106 0.19 -12.01 -1.10
CA ASP A 106 -0.95 -11.49 -0.34
C ASP A 106 -2.24 -11.47 -1.16
N LEU A 107 -2.18 -11.01 -2.42
CA LEU A 107 -3.35 -10.91 -3.31
C LEU A 107 -3.01 -11.37 -4.74
N ASP A 108 -4.04 -11.87 -5.43
CA ASP A 108 -4.06 -12.16 -6.86
C ASP A 108 -5.13 -11.31 -7.54
N THR A 109 -4.87 -10.88 -8.76
CA THR A 109 -5.82 -10.18 -9.65
C THR A 109 -5.68 -10.78 -11.04
N ASP A 110 -6.54 -10.44 -11.99
CA ASP A 110 -6.40 -11.02 -13.33
C ASP A 110 -5.10 -10.58 -14.05
N GLU A 111 -4.51 -9.46 -13.63
CA GLU A 111 -3.33 -8.84 -14.27
C GLU A 111 -2.04 -8.94 -13.45
N TYR A 112 -2.13 -8.99 -12.12
CA TYR A 112 -1.00 -8.87 -11.21
C TYR A 112 -1.09 -9.87 -10.06
N ILE A 113 0.08 -10.28 -9.57
CA ILE A 113 0.25 -10.81 -8.22
C ILE A 113 0.76 -9.68 -7.33
N ILE A 114 0.33 -9.65 -6.07
CA ILE A 114 0.62 -8.53 -5.18
C ILE A 114 1.18 -9.05 -3.86
N GLU A 115 2.27 -8.44 -3.42
CA GLU A 115 2.81 -8.56 -2.08
C GLU A 115 2.75 -7.19 -1.42
N VAL A 116 2.24 -7.11 -0.20
CA VAL A 116 2.07 -5.88 0.56
C VAL A 116 3.16 -5.75 1.62
N LYS A 117 3.70 -4.54 1.74
CA LYS A 117 4.65 -4.14 2.77
C LYS A 117 4.13 -2.94 3.51
N THR A 118 3.76 -3.17 4.76
CA THR A 118 3.12 -2.16 5.61
C THR A 118 3.94 -1.99 6.89
N GLN A 119 4.24 -0.74 7.23
CA GLN A 119 4.95 -0.39 8.45
C GLN A 119 4.33 0.87 9.05
N THR A 120 4.35 0.94 10.39
CA THR A 120 3.90 2.13 11.14
C THR A 120 4.90 3.28 10.96
N TYR A 121 4.47 4.53 11.07
CA TYR A 121 5.35 5.70 10.96
C TYR A 121 6.33 5.82 12.13
N TYR A 122 5.98 5.25 13.29
CA TYR A 122 6.82 5.26 14.49
C TYR A 122 7.59 3.96 14.73
N THR A 123 7.57 3.01 13.78
CA THR A 123 8.46 1.84 13.85
C THR A 123 9.91 2.29 13.62
N THR A 124 10.79 1.97 14.57
CA THR A 124 12.24 2.20 14.49
C THR A 124 13.01 0.89 14.28
N GLY A 125 14.31 1.00 14.04
CA GLY A 125 15.21 -0.14 13.86
C GLY A 125 15.15 -0.75 12.46
N THR A 126 15.50 -2.03 12.37
CA THR A 126 15.73 -2.75 11.10
C THR A 126 14.50 -3.44 10.52
N ALA A 127 13.32 -3.22 11.12
CA ALA A 127 12.08 -3.88 10.69
C ALA A 127 11.77 -3.65 9.19
N GLY A 128 12.08 -2.45 8.69
CA GLY A 128 11.89 -2.07 7.29
C GLY A 128 12.86 -2.73 6.30
N GLU A 129 14.01 -3.24 6.75
CA GLU A 129 15.04 -3.79 5.85
C GLU A 129 14.56 -5.04 5.12
N LYS A 130 13.59 -5.75 5.70
CA LYS A 130 12.93 -6.90 5.06
C LYS A 130 12.27 -6.53 3.72
N ILE A 131 11.93 -5.26 3.51
CA ILE A 131 11.38 -4.78 2.24
C ILE A 131 12.40 -5.01 1.11
N LEU A 132 13.69 -4.72 1.35
CA LEU A 132 14.77 -4.83 0.35
C LEU A 132 14.90 -6.25 -0.22
N GLY A 133 14.72 -7.26 0.64
CA GLY A 133 14.80 -8.67 0.25
C GLY A 133 13.56 -9.22 -0.45
N THR A 134 12.48 -8.44 -0.57
CA THR A 134 11.18 -8.95 -1.06
C THR A 134 11.26 -9.38 -2.51
N ALA A 135 11.84 -8.56 -3.39
CA ALA A 135 12.00 -8.91 -4.80
C ALA A 135 12.86 -10.17 -5.00
N PHE A 136 13.93 -10.32 -4.21
CA PHE A 136 14.79 -11.52 -4.29
C PHE A 136 14.07 -12.78 -3.78
N LYS A 137 13.31 -12.67 -2.68
CA LYS A 137 12.48 -13.75 -2.14
C LYS A 137 11.50 -14.25 -3.21
N TYR A 138 10.82 -13.34 -3.89
CA TYR A 138 9.75 -13.66 -4.83
C TYR A 138 10.17 -13.65 -6.30
N ARG A 139 11.48 -13.81 -6.58
CA ARG A 139 12.02 -13.79 -7.95
C ARG A 139 11.37 -14.78 -8.93
N GLU A 140 10.83 -15.89 -8.43
CA GLU A 140 10.16 -16.93 -9.24
C GLU A 140 8.65 -16.68 -9.40
N VAL A 141 8.05 -15.76 -8.63
CA VAL A 141 6.59 -15.56 -8.61
C VAL A 141 6.04 -15.17 -9.98
N PRO A 142 6.66 -14.23 -10.73
CA PRO A 142 6.12 -13.85 -12.02
C PRO A 142 6.01 -15.02 -13.01
N ASP A 143 7.00 -15.91 -13.02
CA ASP A 143 7.01 -17.10 -13.86
C ASP A 143 6.02 -18.17 -13.40
N LEU A 144 5.85 -18.35 -12.08
CA LEU A 144 4.93 -19.34 -11.52
C LEU A 144 3.47 -18.97 -11.78
N TYR A 145 3.13 -17.71 -11.53
CA TYR A 145 1.74 -17.23 -11.65
C TYR A 145 1.41 -16.66 -13.04
N LYS A 146 2.41 -16.53 -13.93
CA LYS A 146 2.30 -15.95 -15.27
C LYS A 146 1.76 -14.51 -15.26
N LYS A 147 2.12 -13.75 -14.23
CA LYS A 147 1.68 -12.37 -13.99
C LYS A 147 2.80 -11.57 -13.33
N PRO A 148 2.99 -10.29 -13.67
CA PRO A 148 3.93 -9.44 -12.94
C PRO A 148 3.59 -9.35 -11.45
N LEU A 149 4.63 -9.24 -10.61
CA LEU A 149 4.54 -9.04 -9.17
C LEU A 149 4.65 -7.55 -8.83
N GLN A 150 3.66 -7.04 -8.10
CA GLN A 150 3.67 -5.71 -7.50
C GLN A 150 3.97 -5.81 -6.00
N ILE A 151 5.04 -5.17 -5.55
CA ILE A 151 5.36 -5.01 -4.14
C ILE A 151 4.86 -3.65 -3.69
N ILE A 152 3.72 -3.62 -3.00
CA ILE A 152 3.04 -2.37 -2.61
C ILE A 152 3.50 -1.94 -1.22
N CYS A 153 4.20 -0.80 -1.15
CA CYS A 153 4.63 -0.19 0.10
C CYS A 153 3.59 0.81 0.61
N ILE A 154 3.24 0.72 1.91
CA ILE A 154 2.17 1.50 2.55
C ILE A 154 2.68 2.14 3.84
N GLY A 155 2.27 3.38 4.10
CA GLY A 155 2.53 4.07 5.36
C GLY A 155 4.03 4.34 5.57
N GLY A 156 4.54 3.98 6.75
CA GLY A 156 5.97 4.07 7.06
C GLY A 156 6.86 3.27 6.11
N ALA A 157 6.35 2.20 5.49
CA ALA A 157 7.10 1.41 4.51
C ALA A 157 7.30 2.19 3.21
N GLU A 158 6.29 2.94 2.75
CA GLU A 158 6.45 3.82 1.60
C GLU A 158 7.42 4.96 1.92
N LYS A 159 7.33 5.54 3.12
CA LYS A 159 8.21 6.62 3.60
C LYS A 159 9.68 6.19 3.57
N ILE A 160 10.03 5.08 4.24
CA ILE A 160 11.41 4.61 4.31
C ILE A 160 11.96 4.19 2.95
N CYS A 161 11.11 3.63 2.07
CA CYS A 161 11.50 3.32 0.69
C CYS A 161 11.81 4.56 -0.15
N LYS A 162 11.20 5.71 0.15
CA LYS A 162 11.49 6.99 -0.50
C LYS A 162 12.72 7.66 0.09
N GLU A 163 12.78 7.76 1.41
CA GLU A 163 13.75 8.59 2.13
C GLU A 163 15.09 7.90 2.39
N ASN A 164 15.08 6.59 2.64
CA ASN A 164 16.27 5.89 3.13
C ASN A 164 16.80 4.85 2.13
N TYR A 165 15.90 4.09 1.49
CA TYR A 165 16.32 2.98 0.63
C TYR A 165 16.45 3.34 -0.85
N GLY A 166 15.97 4.52 -1.26
CA GLY A 166 16.02 4.95 -2.67
C GLY A 166 15.10 4.16 -3.63
N ILE A 167 14.43 3.09 -3.20
CA ILE A 167 13.54 2.26 -4.02
C ILE A 167 12.44 3.09 -4.69
N LEU A 168 11.78 3.95 -3.91
CA LEU A 168 10.66 4.78 -4.36
C LEU A 168 11.03 6.26 -4.50
N SER A 169 12.31 6.60 -4.36
CA SER A 169 12.81 7.97 -4.52
C SER A 169 12.70 8.47 -5.96
N LYS A 170 12.52 9.77 -6.16
CA LYS A 170 12.65 10.39 -7.50
C LYS A 170 14.10 10.37 -7.98
N GLU A 171 15.03 10.62 -7.07
CA GLU A 171 16.46 10.62 -7.32
C GLU A 171 17.05 9.30 -6.85
N LYS A 172 17.66 8.55 -7.76
CA LYS A 172 18.25 7.25 -7.49
C LYS A 172 19.70 7.26 -7.94
N ASP A 173 20.58 6.68 -7.14
CA ASP A 173 21.95 6.44 -7.57
C ASP A 173 22.00 5.34 -8.66
N LYS A 174 23.14 5.26 -9.33
CA LYS A 174 23.36 4.33 -10.44
C LYS A 174 23.15 2.86 -10.04
N ASN A 175 23.56 2.45 -8.85
CA ASN A 175 23.45 1.06 -8.42
C ASN A 175 22.00 0.70 -8.09
N ALA A 176 21.27 1.60 -7.43
CA ALA A 176 19.84 1.44 -7.21
C ALA A 176 19.07 1.30 -8.53
N LEU A 177 19.40 2.09 -9.55
CA LEU A 177 18.79 1.98 -10.88
C LEU A 177 19.04 0.61 -11.53
N ILE A 178 20.28 0.10 -11.50
CA ILE A 178 20.63 -1.21 -12.07
C ILE A 178 19.85 -2.32 -11.38
N ILE A 179 19.78 -2.29 -10.04
CA ILE A 179 19.08 -3.31 -9.25
C ILE A 179 17.57 -3.30 -9.57
N LEU A 180 16.96 -2.13 -9.59
CA LEU A 180 15.52 -2.01 -9.86
C LEU A 180 15.16 -2.37 -11.29
N GLU A 181 16.00 -2.00 -12.28
CA GLU A 181 15.80 -2.41 -13.67
C GLU A 181 15.95 -3.92 -13.83
N THR A 182 16.87 -4.54 -13.10
CA THR A 182 17.00 -6.01 -13.06
C THR A 182 15.70 -6.64 -12.57
N TYR A 183 15.13 -6.16 -11.46
CA TYR A 183 13.85 -6.68 -10.96
C TYR A 183 12.68 -6.41 -11.92
N LYS A 184 12.66 -5.25 -12.56
CA LYS A 184 11.64 -4.91 -13.56
C LYS A 184 11.68 -5.87 -14.75
N ASN A 185 12.87 -6.21 -15.24
CA ASN A 185 13.06 -7.20 -16.30
C ASN A 185 12.63 -8.62 -15.88
N MET A 186 12.58 -8.89 -14.57
CA MET A 186 12.03 -10.12 -14.01
C MET A 186 10.51 -10.04 -13.76
N GLY A 187 9.85 -8.94 -14.16
CA GLY A 187 8.42 -8.73 -13.93
C GLY A 187 8.07 -8.35 -12.49
N ILE A 188 9.00 -7.73 -11.74
CA ILE A 188 8.81 -7.32 -10.35
C ILE A 188 8.97 -5.81 -10.21
N GLU A 189 8.00 -5.15 -9.57
CA GLU A 189 8.02 -3.70 -9.37
C GLU A 189 7.64 -3.30 -7.94
N TYR A 190 8.36 -2.35 -7.37
CA TYR A 190 7.99 -1.70 -6.10
C TYR A 190 7.09 -0.49 -6.39
N ILE A 191 5.97 -0.39 -5.69
CA ILE A 191 4.97 0.66 -5.90
C ILE A 191 4.61 1.28 -4.55
N GLY A 192 4.72 2.61 -4.44
CA GLY A 192 4.15 3.33 -3.30
C GLY A 192 2.64 3.44 -3.44
N ILE A 193 1.87 3.08 -2.43
CA ILE A 193 0.41 3.12 -2.52
C ILE A 193 -0.14 4.52 -2.85
N THR A 194 0.55 5.59 -2.45
CA THR A 194 0.12 6.95 -2.78
C THR A 194 0.11 7.23 -4.29
N SER A 195 0.93 6.53 -5.09
CA SER A 195 0.90 6.65 -6.55
C SER A 195 -0.36 6.01 -7.14
N ILE A 196 -0.80 4.87 -6.58
CA ILE A 196 -2.03 4.18 -6.99
C ILE A 196 -3.24 5.07 -6.70
N PHE A 197 -3.30 5.69 -5.52
CA PHE A 197 -4.36 6.65 -5.21
C PHE A 197 -4.38 7.85 -6.17
N LYS A 198 -3.20 8.38 -6.55
CA LYS A 198 -3.12 9.45 -7.57
C LYS A 198 -3.66 9.00 -8.93
N SER A 199 -3.45 7.76 -9.32
CA SER A 199 -4.05 7.20 -10.54
C SER A 199 -5.57 7.06 -10.43
N VAL A 200 -6.10 6.67 -9.26
CA VAL A 200 -7.55 6.67 -9.00
C VAL A 200 -8.12 8.08 -9.16
N ILE A 201 -7.51 9.08 -8.52
CA ILE A 201 -7.91 10.49 -8.63
C ILE A 201 -8.03 10.92 -10.09
N LYS A 202 -6.98 10.66 -10.88
CA LYS A 202 -6.93 11.06 -12.29
C LYS A 202 -8.11 10.45 -13.05
N LYS A 203 -8.38 9.15 -12.86
CA LYS A 203 -9.50 8.46 -13.50
C LYS A 203 -10.87 8.98 -13.06
N LEU A 204 -11.04 9.31 -11.77
CA LEU A 204 -12.32 9.85 -11.26
C LEU A 204 -12.60 11.23 -11.87
N ASN A 205 -11.58 12.07 -11.99
CA ASN A 205 -11.72 13.38 -12.62
C ASN A 205 -12.05 13.24 -14.11
N GLU A 206 -11.37 12.37 -14.85
CA GLU A 206 -11.64 12.12 -16.27
C GLU A 206 -13.07 11.63 -16.55
N LYS A 207 -13.66 10.84 -15.63
CA LYS A 207 -15.06 10.39 -15.72
C LYS A 207 -16.09 11.47 -15.40
N GLN A 208 -15.73 12.56 -14.73
CA GLN A 208 -16.63 13.70 -14.51
C GLN A 208 -16.71 14.64 -15.72
N PHE A 209 -15.81 14.51 -16.69
CA PHE A 209 -15.76 15.30 -17.93
C PHE A 209 -16.21 14.53 -19.19
N LYS A 210 -16.83 13.36 -19.02
CA LYS A 210 -17.53 12.61 -20.06
C LYS A 210 -19.00 12.48 -19.70
#